data_AF-A0A6J4TNH8-F1
#
_entry.id   AF-A0A6J4TNH8-F1
#
_cell.length_a   1.000
_cell.length_b   1.000
_cell.length_c   1.000
_cell.angle_alpha   90.00
_cell.angle_beta   90.00
_cell.angle_gamma   90.00
#
_symmetry.space_group_name_H-M   'P 1'
#
loop_
_entity.id
_entity.type
_entity.pdbx_description
1 polymer ?
#
loop_
_entity_poly.entity_id
_entity_poly.type
_entity_poly.pdbx_seq_one_letter_code
_entity_poly.pdbx_strand_id
1 'polypeptide(L)'
;MEQLKTASFGLEEERVAWEGLAASCAGPIRRLGAFVLVGFVSFVAATTAMVLFYNLFGARLVEGAGVPVPTRAFYATMLFGVVLAVGGYLVWLARSLRSFRQFGRILRRGAIDPERPTAGGLRAYSDEQLLALRSRYERMPDGRLRGLFGRLFGFHKGDSFSLGPLSVLPGTFEMGSLRVEWETQLILRSGEPMPKIGWWTEGRHSLLPRKPDEVRKLVYALRYTDASVRELKRRYGYRTERWHATVPEGKLFDAVRDLETSQRIHVALGRRSPVS
;
A
#
# COMPACT_ATOMS: atom_id res chain seq x y z
N MET A 1 -5.53 -32.48 27.85
CA MET A 1 -5.95 -31.31 27.07
C MET A 1 -5.53 -30.07 27.83
N GLU A 2 -4.39 -29.47 27.48
CA GLU A 2 -3.94 -28.22 28.10
C GLU A 2 -4.81 -27.07 27.61
N GLN A 3 -5.50 -26.42 28.54
CA GLN A 3 -6.13 -25.12 28.33
C GLN A 3 -5.02 -24.11 28.04
N LEU A 4 -4.79 -23.82 26.75
CA LEU A 4 -4.04 -22.66 26.32
C LEU A 4 -4.75 -21.42 26.87
N LYS A 5 -4.29 -20.92 28.02
CA LYS A 5 -4.65 -19.61 28.54
C LYS A 5 -4.40 -18.60 27.42
N THR A 6 -5.47 -18.15 26.78
CA THR A 6 -5.44 -17.03 25.84
C THR A 6 -4.98 -15.81 26.62
N ALA A 7 -3.75 -15.36 26.37
CA ALA A 7 -3.31 -14.07 26.86
C ALA A 7 -4.21 -13.02 26.20
N SER A 8 -4.95 -12.25 27.00
CA SER A 8 -5.71 -11.12 26.50
C SER A 8 -4.73 -10.10 25.95
N PHE A 9 -4.58 -10.04 24.63
CA PHE A 9 -3.76 -9.02 23.98
C PHE A 9 -4.27 -7.64 24.38
N GLY A 10 -3.37 -6.77 24.80
CA GLY A 10 -3.68 -5.35 24.88
C GLY A 10 -4.01 -4.81 23.48
N LEU A 11 -4.91 -3.82 23.39
CA LEU A 11 -5.26 -3.18 22.10
C LEU A 11 -4.02 -2.68 21.34
N GLU A 12 -2.98 -2.22 22.05
CA GLU A 12 -1.71 -1.80 21.45
C GLU A 12 -0.86 -2.96 20.91
N GLU A 13 -0.85 -4.12 21.57
CA GLU A 13 -0.10 -5.28 21.11
C GLU A 13 -0.73 -5.88 19.84
N GLU A 14 -2.07 -5.93 19.77
CA GLU A 14 -2.81 -6.32 18.56
C GLU A 14 -2.46 -5.37 17.40
N ARG A 15 -2.43 -4.05 17.66
CA ARG A 15 -2.08 -3.02 16.67
C ARG A 15 -0.67 -3.20 16.12
N VAL A 16 0.33 -3.32 17.00
CA VAL A 16 1.73 -3.50 16.61
C VAL A 16 1.91 -4.79 15.80
N ALA A 17 1.20 -5.86 16.17
CA ALA A 17 1.24 -7.12 15.45
C ALA A 17 0.66 -7.01 14.03
N TRP A 18 -0.46 -6.30 13.86
CA TRP A 18 -1.03 -6.01 12.54
C TRP A 18 -0.10 -5.15 11.68
N GLU A 19 0.51 -4.12 12.26
CA GLU A 19 1.47 -3.28 11.55
C GLU A 19 2.70 -4.05 11.08
N GLY A 20 3.29 -4.86 11.95
CA GLY A 20 4.42 -5.72 11.62
C GLY A 20 4.08 -6.70 10.50
N LEU A 21 2.86 -7.26 10.53
CA LEU A 21 2.35 -8.13 9.47
C LEU A 21 2.23 -7.37 8.13
N ALA A 22 1.62 -6.18 8.14
CA ALA A 22 1.43 -5.35 6.95
C ALA A 22 2.74 -4.81 6.38
N ALA A 23 3.70 -4.44 7.22
CA ALA A 23 5.03 -3.96 6.82
C ALA A 23 5.89 -5.08 6.20
N SER A 24 5.67 -6.32 6.65
CA SER A 24 6.33 -7.50 6.07
C SER A 24 5.89 -7.76 4.62
N CYS A 25 4.68 -7.34 4.26
CA CYS A 25 4.10 -7.48 2.92
C CYS A 25 4.43 -6.26 2.04
N ALA A 26 5.72 -6.04 1.76
CA ALA A 26 6.12 -5.01 0.81
C ALA A 26 5.86 -5.46 -0.64
N GLY A 27 5.47 -4.52 -1.51
CA GLY A 27 5.13 -4.77 -2.91
C GLY A 27 6.20 -5.58 -3.67
N PRO A 28 5.97 -6.88 -3.92
CA PRO A 28 7.03 -7.80 -4.32
C PRO A 28 7.59 -7.47 -5.70
N ILE A 29 6.72 -7.06 -6.62
CA ILE A 29 7.10 -6.65 -7.99
C ILE A 29 7.98 -5.40 -7.98
N ARG A 30 7.62 -4.40 -7.17
CA ARG A 30 8.41 -3.16 -7.06
C ARG A 30 9.80 -3.43 -6.46
N ARG A 31 9.87 -4.32 -5.47
CA ARG A 31 11.14 -4.72 -4.85
C ARG A 31 12.00 -5.52 -5.81
N LEU A 32 11.43 -6.44 -6.60
CA LEU A 32 12.14 -7.13 -7.66
C LEU A 32 12.79 -6.13 -8.63
N GLY A 33 12.02 -5.15 -9.11
CA GLY A 33 12.54 -4.10 -9.99
C GLY A 33 13.71 -3.32 -9.37
N ALA A 34 13.64 -2.99 -8.08
CA ALA A 34 14.72 -2.32 -7.37
C ALA A 34 16.00 -3.18 -7.28
N PHE A 35 15.89 -4.48 -7.00
CA PHE A 35 17.04 -5.38 -6.97
C PHE A 35 17.65 -5.59 -8.36
N VAL A 36 16.82 -5.69 -9.40
CA VAL A 36 17.29 -5.75 -10.80
C VAL A 36 18.05 -4.48 -11.16
N LEU A 37 17.54 -3.31 -10.79
CA LEU A 37 18.22 -2.03 -11.03
C LEU A 37 19.58 -1.99 -10.33
N VAL A 38 19.64 -2.40 -9.06
CA VAL A 38 20.91 -2.46 -8.30
C VAL A 38 21.90 -3.40 -8.98
N GLY A 39 21.49 -4.63 -9.32
CA GLY A 39 22.37 -5.59 -9.99
C GLY A 39 22.86 -5.09 -11.37
N PHE A 40 22.00 -4.41 -12.12
CA PHE A 40 22.36 -3.79 -13.40
C PHE A 40 23.38 -2.66 -13.22
N VAL A 41 23.15 -1.75 -12.27
CA VAL A 41 24.10 -0.67 -11.97
C VAL A 41 25.45 -1.22 -11.51
N SER A 42 25.44 -2.25 -10.65
CA SER A 42 26.66 -2.93 -10.22
C SER A 42 27.39 -3.60 -11.39
N PHE A 43 26.68 -4.21 -12.32
CA PHE A 43 27.26 -4.78 -13.54
C PHE A 43 27.92 -3.71 -14.41
N VAL A 44 27.24 -2.59 -14.67
CA VAL A 44 27.78 -1.48 -15.46
C VAL A 44 29.03 -0.92 -14.78
N ALA A 45 28.96 -0.65 -13.47
CA ALA A 45 30.09 -0.13 -12.71
C ALA A 45 31.29 -1.10 -12.73
N ALA A 46 31.08 -2.39 -12.49
CA ALA A 46 32.14 -3.40 -12.49
C ALA A 46 32.77 -3.57 -13.88
N THR A 47 31.94 -3.55 -14.93
CA THR A 47 32.42 -3.67 -16.31
C THR A 47 33.22 -2.43 -16.72
N THR A 48 32.75 -1.23 -16.39
CA THR A 48 33.49 0.02 -16.62
C THR A 48 34.83 0.02 -15.87
N ALA A 49 34.83 -0.33 -14.59
CA ALA A 49 36.06 -0.42 -13.80
C ALA A 49 37.04 -1.42 -14.40
N MET A 50 36.55 -2.56 -14.90
CA MET A 50 37.38 -3.56 -15.53
C MET A 50 37.93 -3.11 -16.89
N VAL A 51 37.12 -2.48 -17.74
CA VAL A 51 37.58 -1.89 -19.01
C VAL A 51 38.67 -0.85 -18.76
N LEU A 52 38.49 0.01 -17.75
CA LEU A 52 39.51 0.98 -17.35
C LEU A 52 40.78 0.28 -16.87
N PHE A 53 40.65 -0.72 -16.00
CA PHE A 53 41.78 -1.48 -15.47
C PHE A 53 42.63 -2.11 -16.58
N TYR A 54 42.01 -2.80 -17.54
CA TYR A 54 42.75 -3.41 -18.66
C TYR A 54 43.37 -2.38 -19.61
N ASN A 55 42.76 -1.21 -19.81
CA ASN A 55 43.36 -0.15 -20.63
C ASN A 55 44.53 0.57 -19.94
N LEU A 56 44.48 0.71 -18.61
CA LEU A 56 45.53 1.34 -17.80
C LEU A 56 46.72 0.41 -17.54
N PHE A 57 46.46 -0.86 -17.26
CA PHE A 57 47.48 -1.81 -16.76
C PHE A 57 47.71 -3.03 -17.68
N GLY A 58 46.93 -3.21 -18.74
CA GLY A 58 47.07 -4.36 -19.63
C GLY A 58 48.30 -4.26 -20.54
N ALA A 59 48.93 -5.40 -20.83
CA ALA A 59 50.05 -5.48 -21.76
C ALA A 59 49.59 -5.09 -23.18
N ARG A 60 50.13 -3.99 -23.70
CA ARG A 60 49.80 -3.48 -25.04
C ARG A 60 50.71 -4.16 -26.06
N LEU A 61 50.13 -4.76 -27.10
CA LEU A 61 50.87 -5.31 -28.24
C LEU A 61 51.30 -4.22 -29.23
N VAL A 62 50.63 -3.06 -29.23
CA VAL A 62 50.91 -1.87 -30.06
C VAL A 62 50.66 -0.61 -29.24
N GLU A 63 51.55 0.38 -29.29
CA GLU A 63 51.35 1.67 -28.63
C GLU A 63 50.09 2.37 -29.19
N GLY A 64 49.16 2.74 -28.30
CA GLY A 64 47.89 3.38 -28.66
C GLY A 64 46.71 2.43 -28.94
N ALA A 65 46.93 1.11 -29.00
CA ALA A 65 45.84 0.14 -29.11
C ALA A 65 45.24 -0.18 -27.73
N GLY A 66 43.90 -0.19 -27.66
CA GLY A 66 43.17 -0.65 -26.46
C GLY A 66 43.37 -2.14 -26.23
N VAL A 67 43.46 -2.55 -24.97
CA VAL A 67 43.60 -3.98 -24.61
C VAL A 67 42.20 -4.61 -24.61
N PRO A 68 41.94 -5.65 -25.41
CA PRO A 68 40.64 -6.31 -25.42
C PRO A 68 40.40 -6.96 -24.05
N VAL A 69 39.26 -6.64 -23.42
CA VAL A 69 38.88 -7.25 -22.15
C VAL A 69 38.65 -8.74 -22.37
N PRO A 70 39.24 -9.63 -21.55
CA PRO A 70 39.01 -11.06 -21.66
C PRO A 70 37.53 -11.39 -21.52
N THR A 71 36.97 -12.16 -22.47
CA THR A 71 35.55 -12.50 -22.50
C THR A 71 35.08 -13.16 -21.20
N ARG A 72 35.94 -13.97 -20.57
CA ARG A 72 35.67 -14.60 -19.26
C ARG A 72 35.45 -13.57 -18.15
N ALA A 73 36.21 -12.49 -18.16
CA ALA A 73 36.13 -11.45 -17.17
C ALA A 73 34.80 -10.68 -17.32
N PHE A 74 34.40 -10.37 -18.56
CA PHE A 74 33.08 -9.77 -18.85
C PHE A 74 31.93 -10.67 -18.39
N TYR A 75 31.98 -11.97 -18.65
CA TYR A 75 30.96 -12.89 -18.14
C TYR A 75 30.95 -12.98 -16.61
N ALA A 76 32.09 -12.83 -15.95
CA ALA A 76 32.17 -12.80 -14.50
C ALA A 76 31.48 -11.55 -13.92
N THR A 77 31.67 -10.36 -14.50
CA THR A 77 30.97 -9.14 -14.06
C THR A 77 29.46 -9.25 -14.30
N MET A 78 29.06 -9.84 -15.43
CA MET A 78 27.66 -10.13 -15.73
C MET A 78 27.03 -11.08 -14.71
N LEU A 79 27.70 -12.20 -14.43
CA LEU A 79 27.24 -13.18 -13.43
C LEU A 79 27.13 -12.52 -12.05
N PHE A 80 28.11 -11.70 -11.66
CA PHE A 80 28.09 -10.97 -10.40
C PHE A 80 26.85 -10.05 -10.28
N GLY A 81 26.54 -9.28 -11.32
CA GLY A 81 25.33 -8.44 -11.34
C GLY A 81 24.03 -9.24 -11.21
N VAL A 82 23.94 -10.38 -11.90
CA VAL A 82 22.78 -11.29 -11.80
C VAL A 82 22.66 -11.89 -10.39
N VAL A 83 23.77 -12.35 -9.81
CA VAL A 83 23.80 -12.90 -8.45
C VAL A 83 23.38 -11.85 -7.42
N LEU A 84 23.82 -10.60 -7.56
CA LEU A 84 23.38 -9.52 -6.68
C LEU A 84 21.88 -9.24 -6.80
N ALA A 85 21.34 -9.18 -8.02
CA ALA A 85 19.92 -8.95 -8.25
C ALA A 85 19.06 -10.10 -7.71
N VAL A 86 19.31 -11.32 -8.16
CA VAL A 86 18.52 -12.51 -7.81
C VAL A 86 18.75 -12.91 -6.36
N GLY A 87 20.01 -12.98 -5.94
CA GLY A 87 20.39 -13.33 -4.56
C GLY A 87 19.86 -12.31 -3.55
N GLY A 88 20.01 -11.01 -3.82
CA GLY A 88 19.46 -9.95 -2.97
C GLY A 88 17.94 -10.05 -2.82
N TYR A 89 17.23 -10.27 -3.94
CA TYR A 89 15.79 -10.45 -3.91
C TYR A 89 15.36 -11.70 -3.14
N LEU A 90 16.02 -12.84 -3.33
CA LEU A 90 15.70 -14.09 -2.63
C LEU A 90 15.94 -13.99 -1.12
N VAL A 91 17.05 -13.38 -0.70
CA VAL A 91 17.35 -13.13 0.72
C VAL A 91 16.28 -12.22 1.33
N TRP A 92 15.93 -11.14 0.63
CA TRP A 92 14.86 -10.25 1.06
C TRP A 92 13.50 -10.96 1.16
N LEU A 93 13.15 -11.77 0.16
CA LEU A 93 11.90 -12.52 0.12
C LEU A 93 11.81 -13.51 1.29
N ALA A 94 12.89 -14.27 1.53
CA ALA A 94 12.97 -15.20 2.65
C ALA A 94 12.80 -14.48 4.00
N ARG A 95 13.46 -13.32 4.18
CA ARG A 95 13.32 -12.51 5.39
C ARG A 95 11.90 -11.98 5.55
N SER A 96 11.31 -11.43 4.49
CA SER A 96 9.94 -10.90 4.47
C SER A 96 8.90 -11.97 4.83
N LEU A 97 9.01 -13.18 4.26
CA LEU A 97 8.11 -14.29 4.58
C LEU A 97 8.29 -14.80 6.02
N ARG A 98 9.54 -14.82 6.53
CA ARG A 98 9.80 -15.18 7.94
C ARG A 98 9.15 -14.16 8.88
N SER A 99 9.32 -12.87 8.64
CA SER A 99 8.68 -11.80 9.42
C SER A 99 7.17 -11.91 9.38
N PHE A 100 6.57 -12.11 8.20
CA PHE A 100 5.13 -12.32 8.06
C PHE A 100 4.63 -13.50 8.91
N ARG A 101 5.34 -14.64 8.89
CA ARG A 101 4.99 -15.80 9.73
C ARG A 101 5.15 -15.51 11.22
N GLN A 102 6.17 -14.75 11.62
CA GLN A 102 6.38 -14.38 13.02
C GLN A 102 5.25 -13.50 13.54
N PHE A 103 4.91 -12.41 12.85
CA PHE A 103 3.78 -11.54 13.23
C PHE A 103 2.44 -12.29 13.16
N GLY A 104 2.28 -13.19 12.18
CA GLY A 104 1.11 -14.06 12.11
C GLY A 104 0.97 -14.99 13.32
N ARG A 105 2.07 -15.51 13.86
CA ARG A 105 2.03 -16.30 15.11
C ARG A 105 1.66 -15.45 16.33
N ILE A 106 2.10 -14.19 16.38
CA ILE A 106 1.74 -13.27 17.46
C ILE A 106 0.22 -13.04 17.46
N LEU A 107 -0.38 -12.71 16.31
CA LEU A 107 -1.83 -12.54 16.19
C LEU A 107 -2.61 -13.80 16.56
N ARG A 108 -2.15 -14.98 16.11
CA ARG A 108 -2.79 -16.27 16.46
C ARG A 108 -2.77 -16.56 17.96
N ARG A 109 -1.73 -16.14 18.69
CA ARG A 109 -1.69 -16.27 20.16
C ARG A 109 -2.80 -15.46 20.83
N GLY A 110 -3.21 -14.34 20.22
CA GLY A 110 -4.34 -13.54 20.65
C GLY A 110 -5.70 -14.00 20.14
N ALA A 111 -5.80 -15.21 19.57
CA ALA A 111 -7.00 -15.74 18.91
C ALA A 111 -7.50 -14.91 17.71
N ILE A 112 -6.61 -14.11 17.10
CA ILE A 112 -6.90 -13.32 15.90
C ILE A 112 -6.33 -14.04 14.68
N ASP A 113 -7.15 -14.25 13.64
CA ASP A 113 -6.69 -14.86 12.39
C ASP A 113 -5.96 -13.82 11.52
N PRO A 114 -4.63 -13.95 11.31
CA PRO A 114 -3.86 -13.01 10.50
C PRO A 114 -4.26 -12.98 9.03
N GLU A 115 -4.92 -14.03 8.53
CA GLU A 115 -5.41 -14.09 7.15
C GLU A 115 -6.79 -13.45 6.99
N ARG A 116 -7.51 -13.17 8.08
CA ARG A 116 -8.90 -12.66 8.08
C ARG A 116 -9.03 -11.46 9.03
N PRO A 117 -8.52 -10.28 8.64
CA PRO A 117 -8.44 -9.13 9.54
C PRO A 117 -9.80 -8.59 9.98
N THR A 118 -10.86 -8.86 9.22
CA THR A 118 -12.23 -8.39 9.51
C THR A 118 -13.10 -9.44 10.19
N ALA A 119 -12.53 -10.58 10.59
CA ALA A 119 -13.26 -11.60 11.35
C ALA A 119 -13.78 -11.08 12.70
N GLY A 120 -13.05 -10.13 13.31
CA GLY A 120 -13.45 -9.44 14.54
C GLY A 120 -14.11 -8.07 14.32
N GLY A 121 -14.63 -7.80 13.11
CA GLY A 121 -15.19 -6.49 12.72
C GLY A 121 -14.16 -5.51 12.17
N LEU A 122 -14.50 -4.22 12.12
CA LEU A 122 -13.67 -3.18 11.51
C LEU A 122 -12.83 -2.39 12.51
N ARG A 123 -12.89 -2.74 13.80
CA ARG A 123 -12.21 -2.04 14.91
C ARG A 123 -10.69 -1.86 14.74
N ALA A 124 -10.04 -2.77 14.02
CA ALA A 124 -8.58 -2.72 13.80
C ALA A 124 -8.19 -1.61 12.81
N TYR A 125 -9.15 -1.10 12.03
CA TYR A 125 -8.92 -0.09 11.00
C TYR A 125 -9.22 1.31 11.51
N SER A 126 -8.39 2.27 11.09
CA SER A 126 -8.69 3.69 11.31
C SER A 126 -9.73 4.19 10.31
N ASP A 127 -10.44 5.25 10.68
CA ASP A 127 -11.45 5.87 9.80
C ASP A 127 -10.84 6.36 8.48
N GLU A 128 -9.67 6.97 8.53
CA GLU A 128 -8.96 7.45 7.34
C GLU A 128 -8.63 6.29 6.40
N GLN A 129 -8.20 5.15 6.97
CA GLN A 129 -7.88 3.96 6.19
C GLN A 129 -9.15 3.36 5.55
N LEU A 130 -10.25 3.27 6.30
CA LEU A 130 -11.52 2.76 5.78
C LEU A 130 -12.07 3.64 4.66
N LEU A 131 -12.07 4.97 4.83
CA LEU A 131 -12.48 5.92 3.80
C LEU A 131 -11.60 5.82 2.54
N ALA A 132 -10.28 5.70 2.71
CA ALA A 132 -9.37 5.51 1.58
C ALA A 132 -9.64 4.18 0.84
N LEU A 133 -9.92 3.09 1.57
CA LEU A 133 -10.27 1.79 0.98
C LEU A 133 -11.63 1.83 0.27
N ARG A 134 -12.61 2.53 0.86
CA ARG A 134 -13.95 2.69 0.30
C ARG A 134 -13.95 3.57 -0.95
N SER A 135 -13.19 4.66 -0.96
CA SER A 135 -12.95 5.50 -2.14
C SER A 135 -12.28 4.71 -3.28
N ARG A 136 -11.40 3.77 -2.94
CA ARG A 136 -10.80 2.87 -3.93
C ARG A 136 -11.83 1.85 -4.45
N TYR A 137 -12.66 1.27 -3.59
CA TYR A 137 -13.73 0.34 -3.98
C TYR A 137 -14.67 0.95 -5.01
N GLU A 138 -15.05 2.21 -4.82
CA GLU A 138 -16.00 2.89 -5.70
C GLU A 138 -15.48 3.06 -7.13
N ARG A 139 -14.18 3.32 -7.26
CA ARG A 139 -13.50 3.49 -8.55
C ARG A 139 -13.09 2.18 -9.20
N MET A 140 -13.20 1.05 -8.49
CA MET A 140 -12.87 -0.24 -9.07
C MET A 140 -13.98 -0.68 -10.02
N PRO A 141 -13.62 -1.19 -11.23
CA PRO A 141 -14.60 -1.80 -12.10
C PRO A 141 -15.22 -3.02 -11.42
N ASP A 142 -16.42 -3.39 -11.86
CA ASP A 142 -17.06 -4.63 -11.41
C ASP A 142 -16.17 -5.82 -11.77
N GLY A 143 -15.89 -6.67 -10.78
CA GLY A 143 -14.98 -7.79 -10.96
C GLY A 143 -14.55 -8.42 -9.64
N ARG A 144 -13.63 -9.38 -9.72
CA ARG A 144 -13.19 -10.20 -8.58
C ARG A 144 -12.61 -9.37 -7.42
N LEU A 145 -11.86 -8.32 -7.73
CA LEU A 145 -11.28 -7.43 -6.71
C LEU A 145 -12.35 -6.59 -5.99
N ARG A 146 -13.33 -6.07 -6.73
CA ARG A 146 -14.47 -5.35 -6.13
C ARG A 146 -15.27 -6.27 -5.22
N GLY A 147 -15.55 -7.50 -5.67
CA GLY A 147 -16.19 -8.52 -4.83
C GLY A 147 -15.38 -8.89 -3.59
N LEU A 148 -14.05 -8.93 -3.69
CA LEU A 148 -13.16 -9.16 -2.54
C LEU A 148 -13.26 -8.04 -1.51
N PHE A 149 -13.26 -6.77 -1.94
CA PHE A 149 -13.44 -5.63 -1.02
C PHE A 149 -14.82 -5.64 -0.36
N GLY A 150 -15.88 -5.92 -1.13
CA GLY A 150 -17.24 -6.03 -0.57
C GLY A 150 -17.36 -7.13 0.48
N ARG A 151 -16.72 -8.28 0.27
CA ARG A 151 -16.72 -9.38 1.27
C ARG A 151 -15.82 -9.12 2.47
N LEU A 152 -14.69 -8.43 2.29
CA LEU A 152 -13.78 -8.14 3.40
C LEU A 152 -14.31 -7.04 4.30
N PHE A 153 -14.85 -5.97 3.72
CA PHE A 153 -15.16 -4.75 4.46
C PHE A 153 -16.65 -4.45 4.57
N GLY A 154 -17.53 -5.23 3.92
CA GLY A 154 -18.96 -4.91 3.89
C GLY A 154 -19.27 -3.67 3.05
N PHE A 155 -18.45 -3.36 2.05
CA PHE A 155 -18.70 -2.22 1.16
C PHE A 155 -19.75 -2.54 0.10
N HIS A 156 -20.70 -1.63 -0.09
CA HIS A 156 -21.73 -1.74 -1.11
C HIS A 156 -21.83 -0.49 -2.00
N LYS A 157 -22.39 -0.68 -3.21
CA LYS A 157 -22.62 0.42 -4.15
C LYS A 157 -23.66 1.42 -3.64
N GLY A 158 -24.65 0.92 -2.89
CA GLY A 158 -25.74 1.69 -2.31
C GLY A 158 -25.50 2.13 -0.86
N ASP A 159 -24.27 2.02 -0.35
CA ASP A 159 -23.92 2.60 0.96
C ASP A 159 -24.39 4.07 1.01
N SER A 160 -24.83 4.52 2.19
CA SER A 160 -25.47 5.82 2.41
C SER A 160 -24.55 7.04 2.20
N PHE A 161 -24.05 7.20 0.98
CA PHE A 161 -23.33 8.37 0.49
C PHE A 161 -24.37 9.33 -0.09
N SER A 162 -24.90 10.23 0.73
CA SER A 162 -25.89 11.24 0.34
C SER A 162 -25.44 12.13 -0.85
N LEU A 163 -24.17 12.03 -1.26
CA LEU A 163 -23.54 12.93 -2.22
C LEU A 163 -22.45 12.37 -3.13
N GLY A 164 -22.28 11.05 -3.18
CA GLY A 164 -21.02 10.50 -3.68
C GLY A 164 -19.94 10.54 -2.60
N PRO A 165 -18.73 10.07 -2.93
CA PRO A 165 -17.95 9.26 -2.00
C PRO A 165 -17.43 9.94 -0.71
N LEU A 166 -17.53 11.27 -0.52
CA LEU A 166 -16.55 12.00 0.31
C LEU A 166 -17.08 13.19 1.14
N SER A 167 -18.37 13.24 1.43
CA SER A 167 -18.88 14.18 2.44
C SER A 167 -18.48 13.80 3.88
N VAL A 168 -18.11 12.55 4.12
CA VAL A 168 -17.81 12.00 5.45
C VAL A 168 -16.35 12.22 5.85
N LEU A 169 -16.14 12.73 7.08
CA LEU A 169 -14.83 12.96 7.65
C LEU A 169 -14.52 11.93 8.76
N PRO A 170 -13.23 11.59 8.97
CA PRO A 170 -12.82 10.78 10.11
C PRO A 170 -13.31 11.35 11.44
N GLY A 171 -13.78 10.49 12.35
CA GLY A 171 -14.23 10.90 13.68
C GLY A 171 -15.56 11.66 13.75
N THR A 172 -16.32 11.78 12.65
CA THR A 172 -17.67 12.37 12.69
C THR A 172 -18.76 11.32 12.88
N PHE A 173 -19.97 11.79 13.19
CA PHE A 173 -21.13 10.91 13.37
C PHE A 173 -21.44 10.09 12.11
N GLU A 174 -21.33 10.71 10.93
CA GLU A 174 -21.57 10.07 9.63
C GLU A 174 -20.56 8.93 9.36
N MET A 175 -19.32 9.08 9.84
CA MET A 175 -18.33 7.99 9.77
C MET A 175 -18.70 6.84 10.70
N GLY A 176 -19.22 7.17 11.88
CA GLY A 176 -19.77 6.18 12.82
C GLY A 176 -20.93 5.39 12.21
N SER A 177 -21.88 6.07 11.56
CA SER A 177 -23.02 5.40 10.91
C SER A 177 -22.58 4.50 9.75
N LEU A 178 -21.62 4.95 8.92
CA LEU A 178 -21.07 4.11 7.85
C LEU A 178 -20.33 2.88 8.38
N ARG A 179 -19.56 3.04 9.47
CA ARG A 179 -18.89 1.89 10.09
C ARG A 179 -19.90 0.85 10.57
N VAL A 180 -20.96 1.29 11.23
CA VAL A 180 -22.04 0.39 11.69
C VAL A 180 -22.74 -0.27 10.49
N GLU A 181 -22.99 0.47 9.41
CA GLU A 181 -23.58 -0.08 8.19
C GLU A 181 -22.68 -1.19 7.61
N TRP A 182 -21.39 -0.95 7.47
CA TRP A 182 -20.42 -1.94 6.96
C TRP A 182 -20.26 -3.15 7.88
N GLU A 183 -20.20 -2.95 9.20
CA GLU A 183 -20.14 -4.04 10.16
C GLU A 183 -21.42 -4.89 10.13
N THR A 184 -22.58 -4.25 9.98
CA THR A 184 -23.86 -4.94 9.82
C THR A 184 -23.86 -5.79 8.54
N GLN A 185 -23.36 -5.24 7.43
CA GLN A 185 -23.23 -6.00 6.18
C GLN A 185 -22.28 -7.20 6.31
N LEU A 186 -21.20 -7.07 7.10
CA LEU A 186 -20.30 -8.19 7.40
C LEU A 186 -21.00 -9.28 8.21
N ILE A 187 -21.80 -8.90 9.22
CA ILE A 187 -22.57 -9.85 10.03
C ILE A 187 -23.62 -10.57 9.18
N LEU A 188 -24.35 -9.84 8.34
CA LEU A 188 -25.34 -10.41 7.42
C LEU A 188 -24.72 -11.41 6.44
N ARG A 189 -23.43 -11.25 6.12
CA ARG A 189 -22.66 -12.13 5.23
C ARG A 189 -21.78 -13.13 5.98
N SER A 190 -21.95 -13.28 7.29
CA SER A 190 -21.13 -14.18 8.12
C SER A 190 -21.22 -15.66 7.70
N GLY A 191 -22.29 -16.05 6.99
CA GLY A 191 -22.44 -17.39 6.40
C GLY A 191 -21.58 -17.64 5.17
N GLU A 192 -21.03 -16.61 4.53
CA GLU A 192 -20.10 -16.76 3.41
C GLU A 192 -18.67 -16.97 3.92
N PRO A 193 -17.84 -17.80 3.24
CA PRO A 193 -16.46 -17.97 3.62
C PRO A 193 -15.68 -16.65 3.45
N MET A 194 -15.27 -16.06 4.57
CA MET A 194 -14.44 -14.85 4.59
C MET A 194 -13.17 -15.07 3.76
N PRO A 195 -12.88 -14.20 2.77
CA PRO A 195 -11.72 -14.37 1.91
C PRO A 195 -10.42 -14.19 2.69
N LYS A 196 -9.44 -15.04 2.39
CA LYS A 196 -8.11 -15.01 3.02
C LYS A 196 -7.20 -13.97 2.36
N ILE A 197 -6.53 -13.18 3.18
CA ILE A 197 -5.50 -12.22 2.79
C ILE A 197 -4.13 -12.85 3.07
N GLY A 198 -3.52 -13.42 2.04
CA GLY A 198 -2.14 -13.88 2.11
C GLY A 198 -1.12 -12.76 1.89
N TRP A 199 0.16 -13.08 2.14
CA TRP A 199 1.30 -12.19 1.90
C TRP A 199 1.29 -11.53 0.51
N TRP A 200 0.96 -12.31 -0.53
CA TRP A 200 0.90 -11.83 -1.90
C TRP A 200 -0.25 -10.85 -2.14
N THR A 201 -1.45 -11.18 -1.65
CA THR A 201 -2.64 -10.32 -1.77
C THR A 201 -2.41 -9.00 -1.06
N GLU A 202 -1.83 -9.04 0.14
CA GLU A 202 -1.48 -7.84 0.88
C GLU A 202 -0.42 -7.00 0.17
N GLY A 203 0.66 -7.63 -0.32
CA GLY A 203 1.73 -6.94 -1.02
C GLY A 203 1.27 -6.18 -2.26
N ARG A 204 0.16 -6.62 -2.89
CA ARG A 204 -0.41 -5.96 -4.08
C ARG A 204 -1.51 -4.95 -3.73
N HIS A 205 -2.31 -5.22 -2.72
CA HIS A 205 -3.55 -4.48 -2.48
C HIS A 205 -3.57 -3.69 -1.18
N SER A 206 -2.61 -3.85 -0.27
CA SER A 206 -2.49 -3.07 0.96
C SER A 206 -3.81 -2.98 1.76
N LEU A 207 -4.37 -4.15 2.08
CA LEU A 207 -5.68 -4.34 2.72
C LEU A 207 -5.61 -4.52 4.24
N LEU A 208 -4.46 -4.91 4.79
CA LEU A 208 -4.29 -5.13 6.22
C LEU A 208 -4.35 -3.81 7.01
N PRO A 209 -4.78 -3.86 8.28
CA PRO A 209 -4.78 -2.70 9.16
C PRO A 209 -3.37 -2.10 9.28
N ARG A 210 -3.30 -0.76 9.29
CA ARG A 210 -2.06 -0.02 9.51
C ARG A 210 -2.35 1.12 10.46
N LYS A 211 -1.51 1.30 11.48
CA LYS A 211 -1.56 2.54 12.24
C LYS A 211 -1.24 3.70 11.31
N PRO A 212 -2.10 4.71 11.29
CA PRO A 212 -1.81 5.89 10.53
C PRO A 212 -0.97 6.80 11.44
N ASP A 213 0.34 6.82 11.22
CA ASP A 213 1.19 7.96 11.64
C ASP A 213 0.56 9.26 11.11
N GLU A 214 0.85 10.43 11.69
CA GLU A 214 0.28 11.69 11.17
C GLU A 214 0.45 11.83 9.65
N VAL A 215 1.62 11.47 9.13
CA VAL A 215 1.90 11.48 7.69
C VAL A 215 1.00 10.48 6.94
N ARG A 216 0.78 9.29 7.49
CA ARG A 216 -0.11 8.29 6.86
C ARG A 216 -1.57 8.70 6.94
N LYS A 217 -2.02 9.32 8.03
CA LYS A 217 -3.35 9.94 8.13
C LYS A 217 -3.53 10.95 7.01
N LEU A 218 -2.55 11.84 6.83
CA LEU A 218 -2.56 12.81 5.75
C LEU A 218 -2.56 12.14 4.37
N VAL A 219 -1.78 11.07 4.16
CA VAL A 219 -1.77 10.34 2.88
C VAL A 219 -3.11 9.64 2.61
N TYR A 220 -3.73 9.02 3.61
CA TYR A 220 -5.07 8.43 3.47
C TYR A 220 -6.12 9.51 3.23
N ALA A 221 -6.02 10.62 3.96
CA ALA A 221 -6.86 11.79 3.78
C ALA A 221 -6.78 12.34 2.36
N LEU A 222 -5.56 12.51 1.86
CA LEU A 222 -5.31 12.95 0.50
C LEU A 222 -5.90 12.00 -0.53
N ARG A 223 -5.70 10.69 -0.36
CA ARG A 223 -6.19 9.68 -1.31
C ARG A 223 -7.70 9.70 -1.45
N TYR A 224 -8.39 9.92 -0.33
CA TYR A 224 -9.83 10.04 -0.36
C TYR A 224 -10.19 11.42 -0.94
N THR A 225 -9.71 12.56 -0.43
CA THR A 225 -10.09 13.90 -0.91
C THR A 225 -9.78 14.14 -2.39
N ASP A 226 -8.64 13.66 -2.91
CA ASP A 226 -8.31 13.72 -4.34
C ASP A 226 -9.29 12.92 -5.20
N ALA A 227 -9.80 11.80 -4.69
CA ALA A 227 -10.85 11.06 -5.37
C ALA A 227 -12.17 11.83 -5.35
N SER A 228 -12.44 12.63 -4.29
CA SER A 228 -13.65 13.48 -4.18
C SER A 228 -13.64 14.49 -5.28
N VAL A 229 -12.56 15.27 -5.30
CA VAL A 229 -12.35 16.35 -6.26
C VAL A 229 -12.43 15.80 -7.68
N ARG A 230 -11.90 14.60 -7.93
CA ARG A 230 -11.99 13.96 -9.25
C ARG A 230 -13.42 13.59 -9.63
N GLU A 231 -14.20 13.00 -8.73
CA GLU A 231 -15.60 12.68 -8.99
C GLU A 231 -16.47 13.93 -9.12
N LEU A 232 -16.24 14.95 -8.30
CA LEU A 232 -16.88 16.26 -8.41
C LEU A 232 -16.58 16.90 -9.77
N LYS A 233 -15.33 16.90 -10.22
CA LYS A 233 -14.94 17.39 -11.55
C LYS A 233 -15.60 16.61 -12.69
N ARG A 234 -15.81 15.29 -12.52
CA ARG A 234 -16.49 14.44 -13.51
C ARG A 234 -17.98 14.73 -13.59
N ARG A 235 -18.65 14.91 -12.45
CA ARG A 235 -20.12 15.09 -12.37
C ARG A 235 -20.57 16.53 -12.64
N TYR A 236 -19.81 17.50 -12.14
CA TYR A 236 -20.20 18.91 -12.10
C TYR A 236 -19.30 19.83 -12.93
N GLY A 237 -18.32 19.25 -13.63
CA GLY A 237 -17.42 19.94 -14.55
C GLY A 237 -16.07 20.32 -13.95
N TYR A 238 -15.07 20.47 -14.82
CA TYR A 238 -13.68 20.69 -14.41
C TYR A 238 -13.40 22.09 -13.83
N ARG A 239 -14.17 23.09 -14.24
CA ARG A 239 -14.00 24.49 -13.80
C ARG A 239 -14.66 24.68 -12.44
N THR A 240 -13.84 24.72 -11.38
CA THR A 240 -14.28 24.91 -9.99
C THR A 240 -15.03 26.21 -9.78
N GLU A 241 -14.69 27.25 -10.55
CA GLU A 241 -15.40 28.54 -10.55
C GLU A 241 -16.88 28.43 -10.89
N ARG A 242 -17.30 27.40 -11.65
CA ARG A 242 -18.71 27.19 -12.05
C ARG A 242 -19.46 26.24 -11.12
N TRP A 243 -18.81 25.71 -10.09
CA TRP A 243 -19.44 24.75 -9.17
C TRP A 243 -20.64 25.35 -8.43
N HIS A 244 -20.66 26.66 -8.18
CA HIS A 244 -21.83 27.33 -7.61
C HIS A 244 -23.11 27.18 -8.46
N ALA A 245 -22.97 26.95 -9.78
CA ALA A 245 -24.10 26.79 -10.69
C ALA A 245 -24.41 25.31 -11.02
N THR A 246 -23.41 24.42 -10.90
CA THR A 246 -23.56 23.00 -11.28
C THR A 246 -23.75 22.06 -10.10
N VAL A 247 -23.25 22.42 -8.92
CA VAL A 247 -23.40 21.64 -7.69
C VAL A 247 -24.69 22.08 -6.98
N PRO A 248 -25.53 21.15 -6.49
CA PRO A 248 -26.74 21.53 -5.77
C PRO A 248 -26.45 22.32 -4.48
N GLU A 249 -27.32 23.25 -4.11
CA GLU A 249 -27.09 24.28 -3.07
C GLU A 249 -26.73 23.74 -1.67
N GLY A 250 -27.21 22.55 -1.29
CA GLY A 250 -26.84 21.92 -0.01
C GLY A 250 -25.48 21.21 0.01
N LYS A 251 -24.75 21.23 -1.10
CA LYS A 251 -23.65 20.31 -1.40
C LYS A 251 -22.38 21.03 -1.84
N LEU A 252 -22.51 22.31 -2.16
CA LEU A 252 -21.43 23.19 -2.61
C LEU A 252 -20.36 23.35 -1.52
N PHE A 253 -20.77 23.50 -0.26
CA PHE A 253 -19.84 23.66 0.87
C PHE A 253 -18.91 22.45 1.01
N ASP A 254 -19.46 21.23 0.97
CA ASP A 254 -18.67 19.99 1.04
C ASP A 254 -17.71 19.88 -0.15
N ALA A 255 -18.17 20.24 -1.35
CA ALA A 255 -17.34 20.21 -2.55
C ALA A 255 -16.15 21.17 -2.47
N VAL A 256 -16.36 22.39 -1.97
CA VAL A 256 -15.30 23.39 -1.77
C VAL A 256 -14.36 22.96 -0.65
N ARG A 257 -14.92 22.48 0.48
CA ARG A 257 -14.15 21.95 1.62
C ARG A 257 -13.19 20.85 1.19
N ASP A 258 -13.65 19.88 0.40
CA ASP A 258 -12.82 18.77 -0.05
C ASP A 258 -11.69 19.23 -0.99
N LEU A 259 -11.97 20.21 -1.85
CA LEU A 259 -10.97 20.83 -2.72
C LEU A 259 -9.88 21.54 -1.90
N GLU A 260 -10.29 22.41 -0.96
CA GLU A 260 -9.37 23.11 -0.08
C GLU A 260 -8.57 22.15 0.78
N THR A 261 -9.21 21.10 1.31
CA THR A 261 -8.55 20.11 2.16
C THR A 261 -7.51 19.32 1.38
N SER A 262 -7.82 18.89 0.15
CA SER A 262 -6.83 18.27 -0.75
C SER A 262 -5.62 19.20 -0.97
N GLN A 263 -5.86 20.48 -1.31
CA GLN A 263 -4.79 21.45 -1.52
C GLN A 263 -3.93 21.68 -0.27
N ARG A 264 -4.56 21.85 0.90
CA ARG A 264 -3.87 22.02 2.19
C ARG A 264 -3.00 20.80 2.51
N ILE A 265 -3.50 19.59 2.27
CA ILE A 265 -2.74 18.37 2.51
C ILE A 265 -1.58 18.24 1.52
N HIS A 266 -1.78 18.57 0.24
CA HIS A 266 -0.68 18.63 -0.75
C HIS A 266 0.43 19.58 -0.28
N VAL A 267 0.08 20.77 0.21
CA VAL A 267 1.05 21.74 0.74
C VAL A 267 1.74 21.20 2.00
N ALA A 268 1.00 20.59 2.93
CA ALA A 268 1.54 20.03 4.15
C ALA A 268 2.51 18.86 3.88
N LEU A 269 2.18 17.98 2.93
CA LEU A 269 3.04 16.88 2.51
C LEU A 269 4.26 17.37 1.73
N GLY A 270 4.10 18.40 0.89
CA GLY A 270 5.21 19.05 0.19
C GLY A 270 6.22 19.71 1.13
N ARG A 271 5.73 20.41 2.17
CA ARG A 271 6.58 21.00 3.23
C ARG A 271 7.24 19.96 4.13
N ARG A 272 6.58 18.82 4.35
CA ARG A 272 7.14 17.67 5.09
C ARG A 272 8.03 16.76 4.22
N SER A 273 8.16 17.06 2.91
CA SER A 273 9.07 16.37 1.99
C SER A 273 10.31 17.20 1.62
N PRO A 274 11.20 17.56 2.57
CA PRO A 274 12.60 17.76 2.26
C PRO A 274 13.37 16.52 2.69
N VAL A 275 13.87 15.76 1.70
CA VAL A 275 14.94 14.75 1.83
C VAL A 275 14.62 13.52 2.70
N SER A 276 14.40 12.39 2.03
CA SER A 276 14.82 11.06 2.51
C SER A 276 15.16 10.16 1.34
#